data_AF-A0A1E3GXM2-F1
#
_entry.id   AF-A0A1E3GXM2-F1
#
_cell.length_a   1.000
_cell.length_b   1.000
_cell.length_c   1.000
_cell.angle_alpha   90.00
_cell.angle_beta   90.00
_cell.angle_gamma   90.00
#
_symmetry.space_group_name_H-M   'P 1'
#
loop_
_entity.id
_entity.type
_entity.pdbx_description
1 polymer ?
#
loop_
_entity_poly.entity_id
_entity_poly.type
_entity_poly.pdbx_seq_one_letter_code
_entity_poly.pdbx_strand_id
1 'polypeptide(L)'
;MTQTRPLLVLVVTLLLAACAGRPEGMLVVNDVVAPGATEHEIFVATTRGRSEVANAMFSGERRSLDEDVPDLDFAHVAVSVPPTHEPGNVEWPKRPPGDPATDFVTRSRGYVDSEADFAARMRKAVMAKPRGQRNVLLFVHGFNTTFDEGVYRLTQMVHDTGFDGVPVLFTWASRGRVIEYVYDRDSATVARDALEETMDIAARSGAEKITLFAHSMGNWVAVEALRQAKIGGDPDLGGRLDQVVLASPDIDVDVFKSQMRRYGQPKKPFLMLISRDDRALRVSALLAGDRPRVGGYDNDSEIAELGVVVIDLTNVQGVDDLNHSKFALVGSGFVQALQQRLAAGDDLDYERDSTLSDRFGQFGRGLGNTVGGAAGIIITTPLTILTAPVELLRE
;
A
#
# COMPACT_ATOMS: atom_id res chain seq x y z
N MET A 1 -44.08 -18.22 -27.49
CA MET A 1 -43.27 -16.99 -27.48
C MET A 1 -43.66 -16.17 -26.26
N THR A 2 -42.89 -16.19 -25.15
CA THR A 2 -42.85 -15.17 -24.06
C THR A 2 -42.20 -15.72 -22.78
N GLN A 3 -40.88 -15.98 -22.80
CA GLN A 3 -40.09 -16.16 -21.57
C GLN A 3 -38.75 -15.43 -21.57
N THR A 4 -38.52 -14.55 -22.56
CA THR A 4 -37.26 -13.78 -22.67
C THR A 4 -37.29 -12.42 -21.97
N ARG A 5 -38.44 -11.99 -21.44
CA ARG A 5 -38.61 -10.66 -20.82
C ARG A 5 -38.02 -10.50 -19.41
N PRO A 6 -38.09 -11.47 -18.46
CA PRO A 6 -37.56 -11.24 -17.12
C PRO A 6 -36.03 -11.31 -17.07
N LEU A 7 -35.40 -12.13 -17.92
CA LEU A 7 -33.94 -12.25 -17.99
C LEU A 7 -33.28 -10.98 -18.58
N LEU A 8 -33.91 -10.37 -19.58
CA LEU A 8 -33.42 -9.13 -20.19
C LEU A 8 -33.49 -7.95 -19.20
N VAL A 9 -34.54 -7.89 -18.38
CA VAL A 9 -34.69 -6.84 -17.35
C VAL A 9 -33.65 -7.00 -16.23
N LEU A 10 -33.35 -8.23 -15.81
CA LEU A 10 -32.32 -8.51 -14.79
C LEU A 10 -30.90 -8.16 -15.27
N VAL A 11 -30.59 -8.43 -16.55
CA VAL A 11 -29.29 -8.06 -17.16
C VAL A 11 -29.18 -6.54 -17.31
N VAL A 12 -30.27 -5.85 -17.69
CA VAL A 12 -30.28 -4.38 -17.81
C VAL A 12 -30.18 -3.69 -16.43
N THR A 13 -30.79 -4.22 -15.37
CA THR A 13 -30.63 -3.66 -14.02
C THR A 13 -29.25 -3.92 -13.41
N LEU A 14 -28.61 -5.06 -13.70
CA LEU A 14 -27.21 -5.31 -13.33
C LEU A 14 -26.23 -4.37 -14.07
N LEU A 15 -26.50 -4.08 -15.35
CA LEU A 15 -25.71 -3.12 -16.12
C LEU A 15 -25.91 -1.67 -15.65
N LEU A 16 -27.08 -1.31 -15.12
CA LEU A 16 -27.36 0.03 -14.56
C LEU A 16 -26.79 0.20 -13.14
N ALA A 17 -26.71 -0.86 -12.33
CA ALA A 17 -26.03 -0.82 -11.04
C ALA A 17 -24.50 -0.72 -11.17
N ALA A 18 -23.93 -1.23 -12.28
CA ALA A 18 -22.53 -1.03 -12.63
C ALA A 18 -22.18 0.42 -13.05
N CYS A 19 -23.19 1.28 -13.24
CA CYS A 19 -23.04 2.70 -13.54
C CYS A 19 -23.23 3.61 -12.31
N ALA A 20 -23.48 3.06 -11.12
CA ALA A 20 -23.27 3.84 -9.89
C ALA A 20 -21.76 4.05 -9.75
N GLY A 21 -21.27 5.17 -10.29
CA GLY A 21 -19.86 5.51 -10.30
C GLY A 21 -19.28 5.44 -8.89
N ARG A 22 -18.11 4.82 -8.75
CA ARG A 22 -17.30 4.95 -7.54
C ARG A 22 -16.95 6.43 -7.33
N PRO A 23 -16.76 6.86 -6.09
CA PRO A 23 -16.49 8.26 -5.77
C PRO A 23 -15.35 8.84 -6.61
N GLU A 24 -15.69 9.77 -7.50
CA GLU A 24 -14.79 10.72 -8.12
C GLU A 24 -15.23 12.13 -7.73
N GLY A 25 -14.26 13.01 -7.44
CA GLY A 25 -14.55 14.38 -7.05
C GLY A 25 -15.02 14.51 -5.60
N MET A 26 -14.62 13.58 -4.73
CA MET A 26 -14.87 13.63 -3.29
C MET A 26 -13.96 14.62 -2.58
N LEU A 27 -12.85 15.02 -3.20
CA LEU A 27 -11.88 15.95 -2.64
C LEU A 27 -12.34 17.42 -2.71
N VAL A 28 -13.60 17.70 -2.36
CA VAL A 28 -14.08 19.07 -2.18
C VAL A 28 -13.64 19.56 -0.81
N VAL A 29 -13.01 20.74 -0.78
CA VAL A 29 -12.47 21.33 0.44
C VAL A 29 -13.62 21.68 1.41
N ASN A 30 -13.45 21.23 2.65
CA ASN A 30 -14.25 21.60 3.80
C ASN A 30 -13.34 22.33 4.80
N ASP A 31 -13.70 23.55 5.20
CA ASP A 31 -12.97 24.34 6.19
C ASP A 31 -13.61 24.32 7.59
N VAL A 32 -14.77 23.68 7.76
CA VAL A 32 -15.45 23.53 9.05
C VAL A 32 -14.59 22.71 10.01
N VAL A 33 -14.29 23.22 11.19
CA VAL A 33 -13.49 22.47 12.18
C VAL A 33 -14.42 21.63 13.05
N ALA A 34 -14.15 20.32 13.16
CA ALA A 34 -14.78 19.44 14.14
C ALA A 34 -13.83 19.19 15.33
N PRO A 35 -14.28 19.41 16.59
CA PRO A 35 -13.49 19.06 17.76
C PRO A 35 -13.10 17.57 17.75
N GLY A 36 -11.82 17.28 17.98
CA GLY A 36 -11.29 15.91 18.01
C GLY A 36 -10.96 15.31 16.64
N ALA A 37 -11.27 15.98 15.53
CA ALA A 37 -10.80 15.57 14.21
C ALA A 37 -9.28 15.78 14.10
N THR A 38 -8.60 14.84 13.44
CA THR A 38 -7.14 14.86 13.26
C THR A 38 -6.79 15.02 11.79
N GLU A 39 -5.97 16.03 11.45
CA GLU A 39 -5.55 16.32 10.08
C GLU A 39 -4.22 15.65 9.74
N HIS A 40 -4.13 15.10 8.52
CA HIS A 40 -2.90 14.53 7.96
C HIS A 40 -2.61 15.13 6.59
N GLU A 41 -1.33 15.42 6.37
CA GLU A 41 -0.82 15.97 5.12
C GLU A 41 -0.24 14.86 4.25
N ILE A 42 -0.75 14.72 3.03
CA ILE A 42 -0.36 13.69 2.08
C ILE A 42 0.34 14.33 0.88
N PHE A 43 1.59 13.93 0.65
CA PHE A 43 2.32 14.22 -0.58
C PHE A 43 1.93 13.21 -1.64
N VAL A 44 1.64 13.66 -2.87
CA VAL A 44 1.23 12.78 -3.95
C VAL A 44 2.14 12.95 -5.16
N ALA A 45 2.71 11.83 -5.61
CA ALA A 45 3.37 11.70 -6.91
C ALA A 45 2.55 10.74 -7.78
N THR A 46 2.30 11.11 -9.04
CA THR A 46 1.34 10.37 -9.86
C THR A 46 1.67 10.32 -11.33
N THR A 47 1.38 9.19 -11.97
CA THR A 47 1.41 9.02 -13.44
C THR A 47 0.03 9.17 -14.08
N ARG A 48 -0.98 9.56 -13.29
CA ARG A 48 -2.33 9.86 -13.78
C ARG A 48 -2.35 11.19 -14.54
N GLY A 49 -3.17 11.26 -15.57
CA GLY A 49 -3.59 12.52 -16.19
C GLY A 49 -4.45 13.33 -15.23
N ARG A 50 -4.36 14.67 -15.30
CA ARG A 50 -5.27 15.55 -14.57
C ARG A 50 -6.71 15.32 -15.05
N SER A 51 -7.67 15.45 -14.14
CA SER A 51 -9.09 15.24 -14.47
C SER A 51 -9.72 16.51 -15.02
N GLU A 52 -10.62 16.35 -15.99
CA GLU A 52 -11.54 17.40 -16.45
C GLU A 52 -12.83 17.43 -15.62
N VAL A 53 -13.08 16.40 -14.81
CA VAL A 53 -14.25 16.30 -13.95
C VAL A 53 -14.13 17.28 -12.79
N ALA A 54 -15.16 18.10 -12.59
CA ALA A 54 -15.21 19.05 -11.49
C ALA A 54 -14.91 18.36 -10.16
N ASN A 55 -14.02 18.97 -9.37
CA ASN A 55 -13.57 18.49 -8.07
C ASN A 55 -12.69 17.22 -8.06
N ALA A 56 -12.53 16.51 -9.17
CA ALA A 56 -11.51 15.46 -9.27
C ALA A 56 -10.15 16.09 -9.61
N MET A 57 -9.06 15.68 -8.96
CA MET A 57 -7.72 16.19 -9.29
C MET A 57 -7.10 15.41 -10.44
N PHE A 58 -7.11 14.09 -10.32
CA PHE A 58 -6.53 13.19 -11.31
C PHE A 58 -7.55 12.13 -11.73
N SER A 59 -7.47 11.71 -12.98
CA SER A 59 -8.40 10.73 -13.56
C SER A 59 -7.84 9.31 -13.45
N GLY A 60 -8.60 8.36 -13.99
CA GLY A 60 -8.12 7.00 -14.25
C GLY A 60 -7.20 6.88 -15.46
N GLU A 61 -7.01 7.96 -16.23
CA GLU A 61 -6.21 7.93 -17.45
C GLU A 61 -4.73 8.17 -17.17
N ARG A 62 -3.88 7.62 -18.04
CA ARG A 62 -2.43 7.90 -18.01
C ARG A 62 -2.17 9.35 -18.39
N ARG A 63 -1.14 9.92 -17.77
CA ARG A 63 -0.49 11.13 -18.28
C ARG A 63 0.07 10.87 -19.68
N SER A 64 0.18 11.93 -20.50
CA SER A 64 0.84 11.80 -21.81
C SER A 64 2.29 11.37 -21.63
N LEU A 65 2.78 10.52 -22.54
CA LEU A 65 4.18 10.09 -22.63
C LEU A 65 4.91 10.77 -23.80
N ASP A 66 4.42 11.94 -24.21
CA ASP A 66 5.11 12.78 -25.20
C ASP A 66 6.45 13.27 -24.63
N GLU A 67 7.47 13.45 -25.49
CA GLU A 67 8.87 13.68 -25.10
C GLU A 67 9.08 14.87 -24.13
N ASP A 68 8.26 15.90 -24.21
CA ASP A 68 8.35 17.10 -23.36
C ASP A 68 7.49 17.05 -22.09
N VAL A 69 6.79 15.93 -21.84
CA VAL A 69 5.91 15.75 -20.68
C VAL A 69 6.62 14.89 -19.64
N PRO A 70 6.93 15.41 -18.43
CA PRO A 70 7.48 14.59 -17.36
C PRO A 70 6.53 13.44 -17.00
N ASP A 71 7.08 12.28 -16.65
CA ASP A 71 6.29 11.08 -16.30
C ASP A 71 5.42 11.29 -15.06
N LEU A 72 5.87 12.16 -14.15
CA LEU A 72 5.19 12.51 -12.90
C LEU A 72 4.44 13.84 -12.97
N ASP A 73 3.28 13.87 -12.33
CA ASP A 73 2.62 15.07 -11.82
C ASP A 73 2.56 14.99 -10.29
N PHE A 74 2.33 16.13 -9.64
CA PHE A 74 2.43 16.22 -8.19
C PHE A 74 1.24 16.96 -7.58
N ALA A 75 0.89 16.55 -6.37
CA ALA A 75 -0.10 17.23 -5.56
C ALA A 75 0.22 17.14 -4.07
N HIS A 76 -0.47 17.98 -3.31
CA HIS A 76 -0.49 17.97 -1.86
C HIS A 76 -1.94 18.03 -1.41
N VAL A 77 -2.34 17.14 -0.50
CA VAL A 77 -3.71 17.03 0.00
C VAL A 77 -3.69 16.88 1.51
N ALA A 78 -4.44 17.73 2.21
CA ALA A 78 -4.72 17.58 3.63
C ALA A 78 -6.08 16.93 3.81
N VAL A 79 -6.18 15.90 4.65
CA VAL A 79 -7.44 15.21 4.97
C VAL A 79 -7.58 15.11 6.48
N SER A 80 -8.78 15.40 7.01
CA SER A 80 -9.08 15.15 8.42
C SER A 80 -9.84 13.85 8.62
N VAL A 81 -9.48 13.13 9.67
CA VAL A 81 -10.14 11.93 10.17
C VAL A 81 -11.10 12.32 11.30
N PRO A 82 -12.37 11.85 11.29
CA PRO A 82 -13.35 12.23 12.28
C PRO A 82 -13.06 11.59 13.64
N PRO A 83 -13.52 12.18 14.77
CA PRO A 83 -13.36 11.58 16.10
C PRO A 83 -14.14 10.28 16.28
N THR A 84 -15.11 9.98 15.40
CA THR A 84 -15.90 8.73 15.40
C THR A 84 -15.25 7.60 14.61
N HIS A 85 -14.03 7.80 14.12
CA HIS A 85 -13.36 6.89 13.21
C HIS A 85 -13.15 5.48 13.81
N GLU A 86 -13.43 4.46 13.00
CA GLU A 86 -13.18 3.06 13.32
C GLU A 86 -11.97 2.54 12.54
N PRO A 87 -10.94 1.98 13.20
CA PRO A 87 -9.73 1.63 12.48
C PRO A 87 -9.98 0.55 11.42
N GLY A 88 -9.33 0.70 10.26
CA GLY A 88 -9.52 -0.07 9.04
C GLY A 88 -10.60 0.48 8.10
N ASN A 89 -11.52 1.30 8.60
CA ASN A 89 -12.61 1.87 7.82
C ASN A 89 -12.24 3.23 7.22
N VAL A 90 -12.83 3.54 6.06
CA VAL A 90 -12.85 4.91 5.56
C VAL A 90 -14.29 5.37 5.68
N GLU A 91 -14.59 6.27 6.61
CA GLU A 91 -15.91 6.90 6.72
C GLU A 91 -16.14 7.86 5.55
N TRP A 92 -16.63 7.31 4.43
CA TRP A 92 -16.87 8.05 3.21
C TRP A 92 -18.02 9.05 3.36
N PRO A 93 -17.83 10.32 2.94
CA PRO A 93 -18.93 11.26 2.89
C PRO A 93 -19.95 10.79 1.86
N LYS A 94 -21.24 10.76 2.24
CA LYS A 94 -22.32 10.43 1.28
C LYS A 94 -22.42 11.43 0.14
N ARG A 95 -22.05 12.69 0.42
CA ARG A 95 -21.93 13.79 -0.55
C ARG A 95 -20.79 14.71 -0.11
N PRO A 96 -19.94 15.20 -1.03
CA PRO A 96 -18.96 16.20 -0.69
C PRO A 96 -19.64 17.55 -0.33
N PRO A 97 -19.04 18.37 0.54
CA PRO A 97 -17.71 18.23 1.15
C PRO A 97 -17.69 17.45 2.49
N GLY A 98 -18.72 16.62 2.77
CA GLY A 98 -18.79 15.77 3.98
C GLY A 98 -19.00 16.52 5.30
N ASP A 99 -19.13 15.77 6.40
CA ASP A 99 -19.14 16.31 7.77
C ASP A 99 -17.87 15.88 8.53
N PRO A 100 -16.96 16.78 8.93
CA PRO A 100 -15.72 16.44 9.65
C PRO A 100 -15.95 15.77 11.01
N ALA A 101 -17.16 15.81 11.56
CA ALA A 101 -17.48 15.11 12.79
C ALA A 101 -17.72 13.60 12.59
N THR A 102 -18.04 13.16 11.36
CA THR A 102 -18.41 11.77 11.06
C THR A 102 -17.69 11.16 9.87
N ASP A 103 -17.15 11.98 8.97
CA ASP A 103 -16.60 11.57 7.69
C ASP A 103 -15.12 11.98 7.56
N PHE A 104 -14.36 11.27 6.74
CA PHE A 104 -13.13 11.80 6.19
C PHE A 104 -13.45 12.99 5.28
N VAL A 105 -12.82 14.14 5.54
CA VAL A 105 -13.01 15.35 4.71
C VAL A 105 -11.70 15.95 4.25
N THR A 106 -11.69 16.46 3.01
CA THR A 106 -10.53 17.16 2.45
C THR A 106 -10.46 18.56 3.05
N ARG A 107 -9.34 18.90 3.67
CA ARG A 107 -9.08 20.19 4.34
C ARG A 107 -8.39 21.18 3.42
N SER A 108 -7.49 20.68 2.59
CA SER A 108 -6.82 21.45 1.56
C SER A 108 -6.38 20.53 0.44
N ARG A 109 -6.21 21.09 -0.76
CA ARG A 109 -5.62 20.38 -1.90
C ARG A 109 -4.99 21.36 -2.87
N GLY A 110 -3.94 20.95 -3.56
CA GLY A 110 -3.33 21.73 -4.62
C GLY A 110 -2.35 20.92 -5.45
N TYR A 111 -2.23 21.29 -6.73
CA TYR A 111 -1.14 20.79 -7.56
C TYR A 111 0.20 21.36 -7.08
N VAL A 112 1.27 20.63 -7.35
CA VAL A 112 2.64 21.10 -7.18
C VAL A 112 3.29 21.12 -8.56
N ASP A 113 3.79 22.28 -8.96
CA ASP A 113 4.05 22.58 -10.37
C ASP A 113 5.27 21.84 -10.95
N SER A 114 6.21 21.42 -10.10
CA SER A 114 7.45 20.78 -10.54
C SER A 114 7.98 19.74 -9.54
N GLU A 115 8.81 18.82 -10.02
CA GLU A 115 9.57 17.88 -9.18
C GLU A 115 10.41 18.64 -8.15
N ALA A 116 11.05 19.74 -8.54
CA ALA A 116 11.87 20.56 -7.66
C ALA A 116 11.06 21.16 -6.50
N ASP A 117 9.86 21.68 -6.78
CA ASP A 117 8.97 22.21 -5.76
C ASP A 117 8.44 21.10 -4.84
N PHE A 118 8.11 19.94 -5.42
CA PHE A 118 7.66 18.78 -4.65
C PHE A 118 8.77 18.29 -3.71
N ALA A 119 9.99 18.10 -4.22
CA ALA A 119 11.16 17.71 -3.44
C ALA A 119 11.49 18.74 -2.34
N ALA A 120 11.39 20.04 -2.63
CA ALA A 120 11.64 21.10 -1.65
C ALA A 120 10.59 21.09 -0.52
N ARG A 121 9.31 20.92 -0.85
CA ARG A 121 8.22 20.82 0.14
C ARG A 121 8.37 19.56 0.99
N MET A 122 8.68 18.43 0.36
CA MET A 122 8.91 17.16 1.05
C MET A 122 10.11 17.26 2.00
N ARG A 123 11.23 17.83 1.53
CA ARG A 123 12.42 18.10 2.37
C ARG A 123 12.05 18.98 3.56
N LYS A 124 11.26 20.03 3.37
CA LYS A 124 10.80 20.89 4.46
C LYS A 124 10.00 20.10 5.50
N ALA A 125 9.06 19.25 5.06
CA ALA A 125 8.26 18.42 5.94
C ALA A 125 9.10 17.39 6.72
N VAL A 126 10.02 16.70 6.04
CA VAL A 126 10.92 15.71 6.66
C VAL A 126 11.85 16.39 7.67
N MET A 127 12.43 17.53 7.33
CA MET A 127 13.36 18.24 8.22
C MET A 127 12.67 18.91 9.41
N ALA A 128 11.36 19.14 9.35
CA ALA A 128 10.55 19.59 10.48
C ALA A 128 10.36 18.50 11.55
N LYS A 129 10.55 17.22 11.19
CA LYS A 129 10.52 16.11 12.16
C LYS A 129 11.82 16.07 12.98
N PRO A 130 11.76 15.71 14.28
CA PRO A 130 12.93 15.50 15.11
C PRO A 130 13.91 14.51 14.47
N ARG A 131 15.21 14.71 14.72
CA ARG A 131 16.25 13.72 14.34
C ARG A 131 15.94 12.37 15.00
N GLY A 132 16.06 11.27 14.26
CA GLY A 132 15.61 9.94 14.67
C GLY A 132 14.16 9.61 14.29
N GLN A 133 13.37 10.60 13.85
CA GLN A 133 11.97 10.44 13.44
C GLN A 133 11.70 10.92 12.01
N ARG A 134 12.76 11.16 11.22
CA ARG A 134 12.67 11.64 9.83
C ARG A 134 12.35 10.49 8.88
N ASN A 135 11.19 9.90 9.06
CA ASN A 135 10.75 8.72 8.34
C ASN A 135 9.80 9.10 7.21
N VAL A 136 9.92 8.44 6.06
CA VAL A 136 8.98 8.56 4.94
C VAL A 136 8.26 7.22 4.76
N LEU A 137 6.94 7.28 4.59
CA LEU A 137 6.12 6.15 4.17
C LEU A 137 5.69 6.38 2.73
N LEU A 138 6.21 5.59 1.79
CA LEU A 138 5.80 5.60 0.40
C LEU A 138 4.79 4.48 0.17
N PHE A 139 3.54 4.84 -0.07
CA PHE A 139 2.45 3.90 -0.29
C PHE A 139 2.08 3.79 -1.76
N VAL A 140 2.01 2.56 -2.27
CA VAL A 140 1.61 2.23 -3.65
C VAL A 140 0.31 1.44 -3.61
N HIS A 141 -0.76 2.02 -4.14
CA HIS A 141 -2.07 1.37 -4.16
C HIS A 141 -2.16 0.22 -5.19
N GLY A 142 -3.21 -0.59 -5.02
CA GLY A 142 -3.51 -1.73 -5.87
C GLY A 142 -4.37 -1.44 -7.09
N PHE A 143 -4.85 -2.52 -7.71
CA PHE A 143 -5.81 -2.50 -8.81
C PHE A 143 -7.14 -1.85 -8.41
N ASN A 144 -7.91 -1.34 -9.38
CA ASN A 144 -9.30 -0.92 -9.18
C ASN A 144 -9.41 0.13 -8.05
N THR A 145 -8.56 1.15 -8.09
CA THR A 145 -8.46 2.22 -7.09
C THR A 145 -8.49 3.59 -7.77
N THR A 146 -9.43 4.45 -7.40
CA THR A 146 -9.45 5.85 -7.87
C THR A 146 -8.41 6.71 -7.14
N PHE A 147 -8.14 7.92 -7.65
CA PHE A 147 -7.24 8.87 -6.97
C PHE A 147 -7.71 9.18 -5.53
N ASP A 148 -8.98 9.54 -5.39
CA ASP A 148 -9.61 9.92 -4.12
C ASP A 148 -9.54 8.76 -3.10
N GLU A 149 -9.77 7.52 -3.56
CA GLU A 149 -9.63 6.31 -2.75
C GLU A 149 -8.20 6.09 -2.26
N GLY A 150 -7.20 6.31 -3.12
CA GLY A 150 -5.79 6.22 -2.72
C GLY A 150 -5.43 7.22 -1.62
N VAL A 151 -5.89 8.47 -1.73
CA VAL A 151 -5.64 9.53 -0.75
C VAL A 151 -6.29 9.19 0.60
N TYR A 152 -7.57 8.84 0.61
CA TYR A 152 -8.27 8.52 1.86
C TYR A 152 -7.74 7.24 2.50
N ARG A 153 -7.39 6.22 1.70
CA ARG A 153 -6.83 4.97 2.22
C ARG A 153 -5.46 5.18 2.88
N LEU A 154 -4.57 5.98 2.28
CA LEU A 154 -3.30 6.30 2.93
C LEU A 154 -3.52 7.12 4.20
N THR A 155 -4.44 8.09 4.18
CA THR A 155 -4.80 8.88 5.37
C THR A 155 -5.26 7.99 6.52
N GLN A 156 -6.18 7.06 6.25
CA GLN A 156 -6.65 6.07 7.21
C GLN A 156 -5.49 5.23 7.75
N MET A 157 -4.64 4.68 6.87
CA MET A 157 -3.50 3.88 7.31
C MET A 157 -2.54 4.66 8.22
N VAL A 158 -2.25 5.92 7.89
CA VAL A 158 -1.36 6.79 8.70
C VAL A 158 -1.98 7.08 10.07
N HIS A 159 -3.28 7.37 10.10
CA HIS A 159 -4.02 7.63 11.33
C HIS A 159 -4.01 6.41 12.26
N ASP A 160 -4.40 5.25 11.75
CA ASP A 160 -4.60 4.03 12.55
C ASP A 160 -3.30 3.48 13.10
N THR A 161 -2.22 3.68 12.34
CA THR A 161 -0.89 3.24 12.73
C THR A 161 -0.17 4.24 13.62
N GLY A 162 -0.72 5.43 13.81
CA GLY A 162 -0.06 6.54 14.51
C GLY A 162 1.26 6.94 13.84
N PHE A 163 1.38 6.80 12.52
CA PHE A 163 2.62 7.08 11.81
C PHE A 163 2.95 8.58 11.84
N ASP A 164 4.01 8.94 12.55
CA ASP A 164 4.43 10.33 12.76
C ASP A 164 5.52 10.80 11.76
N GLY A 165 5.68 10.11 10.63
CA GLY A 165 6.60 10.51 9.56
C GLY A 165 5.94 11.40 8.50
N VAL A 166 6.51 11.38 7.29
CA VAL A 166 5.94 12.05 6.10
C VAL A 166 5.33 11.00 5.17
N PRO A 167 4.00 10.96 5.02
CA PRO A 167 3.35 10.02 4.12
C PRO A 167 3.33 10.54 2.68
N VAL A 168 3.67 9.65 1.75
CA VAL A 168 3.72 9.89 0.32
C VAL A 168 2.88 8.83 -0.37
N LEU A 169 1.85 9.26 -1.10
CA LEU A 169 1.09 8.40 -2.01
C LEU A 169 1.77 8.42 -3.38
N PHE A 170 2.22 7.25 -3.84
CA PHE A 170 2.44 7.04 -5.26
C PHE A 170 1.20 6.42 -5.88
N THR A 171 0.61 7.12 -6.85
CA THR A 171 -0.62 6.67 -7.51
C THR A 171 -0.45 6.58 -9.01
N TRP A 172 -0.89 5.46 -9.58
CA TRP A 172 -0.77 5.15 -11.00
C TRP A 172 -2.16 5.07 -11.64
N ALA A 173 -2.24 5.17 -12.96
CA ALA A 173 -3.48 5.26 -13.74
C ALA A 173 -4.34 3.98 -13.72
N SER A 174 -4.95 3.71 -12.57
CA SER A 174 -6.03 2.76 -12.40
C SER A 174 -7.36 3.44 -12.68
N ARG A 175 -8.19 2.83 -13.54
CA ARG A 175 -9.54 3.31 -13.87
C ARG A 175 -10.57 3.06 -12.78
N GLY A 176 -10.20 2.43 -11.66
CA GLY A 176 -11.14 2.14 -10.58
C GLY A 176 -12.26 1.17 -11.00
N ARG A 177 -12.01 0.32 -12.01
CA ARG A 177 -12.99 -0.62 -12.56
C ARG A 177 -12.44 -2.02 -12.75
N VAL A 178 -13.17 -3.02 -12.24
CA VAL A 178 -12.79 -4.45 -12.35
C VAL A 178 -12.65 -4.91 -13.80
N ILE A 179 -13.50 -4.44 -14.71
CA ILE A 179 -13.48 -4.82 -16.12
C ILE A 179 -12.26 -4.26 -16.89
N GLU A 180 -11.57 -3.26 -16.32
CA GLU A 180 -10.41 -2.59 -16.92
C GLU A 180 -9.08 -3.21 -16.46
N TYR A 181 -9.10 -4.47 -15.99
CA TYR A 181 -7.91 -5.15 -15.45
C TYR A 181 -6.68 -5.09 -16.37
N VAL A 182 -6.85 -5.32 -17.66
CA VAL A 182 -5.74 -5.29 -18.63
C VAL A 182 -5.16 -3.88 -18.75
N TYR A 183 -6.04 -2.86 -18.82
CA TYR A 183 -5.61 -1.46 -18.86
C TYR A 183 -4.81 -1.12 -17.60
N ASP A 184 -5.33 -1.45 -16.42
CA ASP A 184 -4.68 -1.17 -15.14
C ASP A 184 -3.33 -1.88 -15.03
N ARG A 185 -3.23 -3.15 -15.45
CA ARG A 185 -1.95 -3.89 -15.47
C ARG A 185 -0.91 -3.23 -16.36
N ASP A 186 -1.33 -2.79 -17.55
CA ASP A 186 -0.43 -2.10 -18.47
C ASP A 186 -0.07 -0.69 -17.95
N SER A 187 -0.99 -0.02 -17.23
CA SER A 187 -0.74 1.27 -16.56
C SER A 187 0.25 1.13 -15.41
N ALA A 188 0.11 0.08 -14.60
CA ALA A 188 1.07 -0.28 -13.56
C ALA A 188 2.46 -0.54 -14.16
N THR A 189 2.52 -1.16 -15.33
CA THR A 189 3.78 -1.40 -16.06
C THR A 189 4.42 -0.09 -16.56
N VAL A 190 3.62 0.87 -17.04
CA VAL A 190 4.10 2.22 -17.41
C VAL A 190 4.64 2.96 -16.18
N ALA A 191 4.01 2.80 -15.01
CA ALA A 191 4.32 3.58 -13.83
C ALA A 191 5.61 3.18 -13.07
N ARG A 192 6.27 2.09 -13.45
CA ARG A 192 7.44 1.55 -12.71
C ARG A 192 8.62 2.54 -12.64
N ASP A 193 8.92 3.22 -13.75
CA ASP A 193 10.06 4.14 -13.86
C ASP A 193 9.79 5.40 -13.00
N ALA A 194 8.54 5.89 -13.02
CA ALA A 194 8.09 7.00 -12.19
C ALA A 194 8.08 6.69 -10.68
N LEU A 195 7.89 5.42 -10.28
CA LEU A 195 8.02 5.02 -8.88
C LEU A 195 9.49 5.03 -8.43
N GLU A 196 10.43 4.60 -9.30
CA GLU A 196 11.87 4.74 -9.05
C GLU A 196 12.24 6.20 -8.82
N GLU A 197 11.80 7.10 -9.70
CA GLU A 197 12.01 8.55 -9.54
C GLU A 197 11.42 9.09 -8.23
N THR A 198 10.22 8.63 -7.85
CA THR A 198 9.59 9.02 -6.57
C THR A 198 10.40 8.55 -5.37
N MET A 199 10.97 7.34 -5.42
CA MET A 199 11.87 6.83 -4.38
C MET A 199 13.15 7.68 -4.29
N ASP A 200 13.71 8.13 -5.40
CA ASP A 200 14.89 8.99 -5.45
C ASP A 200 14.60 10.39 -4.88
N ILE A 201 13.44 10.98 -5.19
CA ILE A 201 12.98 12.22 -4.55
C ILE A 201 12.90 12.02 -3.03
N ALA A 202 12.31 10.91 -2.59
CA ALA A 202 12.20 10.59 -1.18
C ALA A 202 13.56 10.45 -0.50
N ALA A 203 14.53 9.80 -1.14
CA ALA A 203 15.89 9.65 -0.65
C ALA A 203 16.62 11.01 -0.50
N ARG A 204 16.40 11.93 -1.44
CA ARG A 204 17.00 13.27 -1.44
C ARG A 204 16.33 14.26 -0.47
N SER A 205 15.16 13.93 0.07
CA SER A 205 14.41 14.76 1.03
C SER A 205 15.12 14.96 2.39
N GLY A 206 16.14 14.17 2.69
CA GLY A 206 16.78 14.15 4.01
C GLY A 206 16.16 13.14 4.98
N ALA A 207 15.33 12.22 4.45
CA ALA A 207 14.80 11.09 5.21
C ALA A 207 15.95 10.23 5.76
N GLU A 208 15.76 9.77 7.00
CA GLU A 208 16.64 8.81 7.67
C GLU A 208 16.21 7.37 7.34
N LYS A 209 14.91 7.16 7.15
CA LYS A 209 14.32 5.87 6.78
C LYS A 209 13.18 6.05 5.80
N ILE A 210 13.09 5.15 4.83
CA ILE A 210 12.02 5.05 3.84
C ILE A 210 11.40 3.67 3.97
N THR A 211 10.09 3.63 4.22
CA THR A 211 9.28 2.42 4.15
C THR A 211 8.49 2.44 2.85
N LEU A 212 8.70 1.46 1.99
CA LEU A 212 7.88 1.22 0.80
C LEU A 212 6.79 0.21 1.15
N PHE A 213 5.53 0.62 1.07
CA PHE A 213 4.37 -0.23 1.32
C PHE A 213 3.54 -0.34 0.05
N ALA A 214 3.45 -1.54 -0.52
CA ALA A 214 2.71 -1.78 -1.75
C ALA A 214 1.56 -2.75 -1.51
N HIS A 215 0.40 -2.49 -2.12
CA HIS A 215 -0.78 -3.34 -2.00
C HIS A 215 -1.19 -3.95 -3.34
N SER A 216 -1.60 -5.23 -3.34
CA SER A 216 -2.18 -5.90 -4.49
C SER A 216 -1.31 -5.78 -5.75
N MET A 217 -1.86 -5.29 -6.87
CA MET A 217 -1.13 -5.05 -8.11
C MET A 217 -0.04 -3.97 -7.99
N GLY A 218 -0.12 -3.08 -6.99
CA GLY A 218 0.94 -2.12 -6.69
C GLY A 218 2.28 -2.79 -6.36
N ASN A 219 2.25 -4.04 -5.89
CA ASN A 219 3.45 -4.83 -5.64
C ASN A 219 4.25 -5.08 -6.92
N TRP A 220 3.60 -5.25 -8.07
CA TRP A 220 4.28 -5.36 -9.36
C TRP A 220 5.15 -4.13 -9.63
N VAL A 221 4.57 -2.94 -9.43
CA VAL A 221 5.24 -1.66 -9.64
C VAL A 221 6.42 -1.52 -8.67
N ALA A 222 6.20 -1.82 -7.39
CA ALA A 222 7.21 -1.73 -6.34
C ALA A 222 8.41 -2.64 -6.59
N VAL A 223 8.17 -3.93 -6.88
CA VAL A 223 9.26 -4.89 -7.09
C VAL A 223 10.01 -4.58 -8.38
N GLU A 224 9.34 -4.10 -9.43
CA GLU A 224 10.01 -3.69 -10.66
C GLU A 224 10.87 -2.42 -10.46
N ALA A 225 10.36 -1.41 -9.75
CA ALA A 225 11.12 -0.19 -9.44
C ALA A 225 12.34 -0.49 -8.56
N LEU A 226 12.23 -1.39 -7.57
CA LEU A 226 13.36 -1.85 -6.77
C LEU A 226 14.39 -2.62 -7.62
N ARG A 227 13.92 -3.47 -8.53
CA ARG A 227 14.77 -4.15 -9.52
C ARG A 227 15.51 -3.15 -10.40
N GLN A 228 14.88 -2.06 -10.82
CA GLN A 228 15.50 -0.99 -11.59
C GLN A 228 16.54 -0.24 -10.77
N ALA A 229 16.21 0.17 -9.54
CA ALA A 229 17.16 0.82 -8.62
C ALA A 229 18.41 -0.05 -8.39
N LYS A 230 18.22 -1.38 -8.26
CA LYS A 230 19.34 -2.33 -8.22
C LYS A 230 20.20 -2.31 -9.49
N ILE A 231 19.58 -2.28 -10.66
CA ILE A 231 20.28 -2.21 -11.96
C ILE A 231 21.02 -0.88 -12.11
N GLY A 232 20.42 0.22 -11.65
CA GLY A 232 21.01 1.55 -11.59
C GLY A 232 22.14 1.69 -10.56
N GLY A 233 22.28 0.72 -9.65
CA GLY A 233 23.36 0.66 -8.67
C GLY A 233 23.02 1.22 -7.30
N ASP A 234 21.77 1.59 -7.05
CA ASP A 234 21.29 2.12 -5.76
C ASP A 234 20.12 1.32 -5.16
N PRO A 235 20.30 0.01 -4.87
CA PRO A 235 19.21 -0.86 -4.41
C PRO A 235 18.64 -0.51 -3.04
N ASP A 236 19.32 0.33 -2.25
CA ASP A 236 18.90 0.71 -0.90
C ASP A 236 18.70 2.24 -0.73
N LEU A 237 18.60 2.98 -1.82
CA LEU A 237 18.33 4.43 -1.84
C LEU A 237 19.35 5.23 -1.02
N GLY A 238 20.63 4.92 -1.21
CA GLY A 238 21.75 5.45 -0.44
C GLY A 238 21.67 5.05 1.04
N GLY A 239 21.24 3.81 1.31
CA GLY A 239 21.06 3.26 2.66
C GLY A 239 19.81 3.73 3.42
N ARG A 240 18.85 4.40 2.75
CA ARG A 240 17.62 4.91 3.37
C ARG A 240 16.45 3.95 3.29
N LEU A 241 16.45 2.99 2.35
CA LEU A 241 15.40 1.98 2.27
C LEU A 241 15.45 1.09 3.52
N ASP A 242 14.51 1.32 4.44
CA ASP A 242 14.48 0.66 5.74
C ASP A 242 13.60 -0.58 5.71
N GLN A 243 12.45 -0.50 5.04
CA GLN A 243 11.50 -1.59 4.98
C GLN A 243 10.76 -1.61 3.65
N VAL A 244 10.56 -2.81 3.10
CA VAL A 244 9.63 -3.07 2.00
C VAL A 244 8.54 -3.99 2.54
N VAL A 245 7.29 -3.58 2.38
CA VAL A 245 6.10 -4.37 2.75
C VAL A 245 5.28 -4.63 1.50
N LEU A 246 5.09 -5.92 1.20
CA LEU A 246 4.33 -6.41 0.07
C LEU A 246 3.02 -7.02 0.57
N ALA A 247 1.94 -6.24 0.53
CA ALA A 247 0.64 -6.64 1.07
C ALA A 247 -0.25 -7.25 -0.02
N SER A 248 -0.75 -8.47 0.23
CA SER A 248 -1.62 -9.25 -0.66
C SER A 248 -1.15 -9.25 -2.13
N PRO A 249 0.12 -9.61 -2.43
CA PRO A 249 0.76 -9.30 -3.70
C PRO A 249 0.11 -10.00 -4.90
N ASP A 250 -0.43 -9.19 -5.81
CA ASP A 250 -0.95 -9.61 -7.11
C ASP A 250 0.17 -9.56 -8.16
N ILE A 251 1.18 -10.42 -8.02
CA ILE A 251 2.28 -10.63 -8.99
C ILE A 251 2.27 -12.08 -9.43
N ASP A 252 2.51 -12.34 -10.72
CA ASP A 252 2.70 -13.71 -11.22
C ASP A 252 3.92 -14.32 -10.51
N VAL A 253 3.80 -15.55 -10.00
CA VAL A 253 4.87 -16.14 -9.19
C VAL A 253 6.21 -16.23 -9.94
N ASP A 254 6.20 -16.54 -11.24
CA ASP A 254 7.42 -16.67 -12.04
C ASP A 254 8.02 -15.29 -12.35
N VAL A 255 7.17 -14.27 -12.52
CA VAL A 255 7.66 -12.90 -12.62
C VAL A 255 8.28 -12.44 -11.30
N PHE A 256 7.62 -12.66 -10.16
CA PHE A 256 8.18 -12.29 -8.86
C PHE A 256 9.55 -12.95 -8.64
N LYS A 257 9.64 -14.27 -8.90
CA LYS A 257 10.91 -15.02 -8.86
C LYS A 257 11.96 -14.42 -9.79
N SER A 258 11.60 -14.08 -11.02
CA SER A 258 12.50 -13.47 -12.00
C SER A 258 13.02 -12.10 -11.53
N GLN A 259 12.12 -11.24 -11.02
CA GLN A 259 12.47 -9.92 -10.52
C GLN A 259 13.38 -10.00 -9.30
N MET A 260 13.03 -10.84 -8.31
CA MET A 260 13.84 -11.02 -7.10
C MET A 260 15.20 -11.65 -7.40
N ARG A 261 15.29 -12.59 -8.34
CA ARG A 261 16.59 -13.13 -8.79
C ARG A 261 17.47 -12.05 -9.43
N ARG A 262 16.86 -11.10 -10.17
CA ARG A 262 17.60 -9.96 -10.74
C ARG A 262 17.99 -8.93 -9.68
N TYR A 263 17.12 -8.69 -8.70
CA TYR A 263 17.38 -7.81 -7.57
C TYR A 263 18.48 -8.37 -6.63
N GLY A 264 18.44 -9.67 -6.36
CA GLY A 264 19.33 -10.39 -5.45
C GLY A 264 18.78 -10.45 -4.02
N GLN A 265 19.63 -10.84 -3.06
CA GLN A 265 19.25 -10.83 -1.64
C GLN A 265 19.21 -9.38 -1.13
N PRO A 266 18.06 -8.89 -0.62
CA PRO A 266 17.99 -7.59 0.03
C PRO A 266 18.83 -7.57 1.31
N LYS A 267 19.40 -6.41 1.66
CA LYS A 267 20.11 -6.22 2.94
C LYS A 267 19.19 -6.40 4.15
N LYS A 268 17.94 -5.99 4.00
CA LYS A 268 16.85 -6.19 4.96
C LYS A 268 15.73 -6.95 4.26
N PRO A 269 15.25 -8.08 4.79
CA PRO A 269 14.24 -8.88 4.13
C PRO A 269 13.00 -8.08 3.78
N PHE A 270 12.41 -8.36 2.61
CA PHE A 270 11.08 -7.84 2.30
C PHE A 270 10.05 -8.57 3.15
N LEU A 271 9.06 -7.87 3.67
CA LEU A 271 7.98 -8.49 4.42
C LEU A 271 6.82 -8.70 3.47
N MET A 272 6.33 -9.93 3.33
CA MET A 272 5.22 -10.26 2.46
C MET A 272 4.04 -10.73 3.29
N LEU A 273 2.94 -9.99 3.25
CA LEU A 273 1.69 -10.32 3.96
C LEU A 273 0.77 -11.02 2.97
N ILE A 274 0.43 -12.28 3.22
CA ILE A 274 -0.38 -13.11 2.31
C ILE A 274 -1.66 -13.62 2.97
N SER A 275 -2.61 -14.07 2.15
CA SER A 275 -3.79 -14.80 2.61
C SER A 275 -4.21 -15.79 1.51
N ARG A 276 -4.17 -17.09 1.80
CA ARG A 276 -4.47 -18.15 0.81
C ARG A 276 -5.96 -18.23 0.47
N ASP A 277 -6.82 -17.70 1.33
CA ASP A 277 -8.27 -17.57 1.12
C ASP A 277 -8.67 -16.22 0.48
N ASP A 278 -7.70 -15.46 -0.07
CA ASP A 278 -7.93 -14.20 -0.77
C ASP A 278 -8.72 -14.41 -2.07
N ARG A 279 -9.95 -13.90 -2.08
CA ARG A 279 -10.88 -14.06 -3.21
C ARG A 279 -10.56 -13.09 -4.35
N ALA A 280 -9.96 -11.93 -4.06
CA ALA A 280 -9.59 -10.97 -5.09
C ALA A 280 -8.42 -11.52 -5.93
N LEU A 281 -7.40 -12.09 -5.29
CA LEU A 281 -6.28 -12.71 -5.98
C LEU A 281 -6.70 -13.90 -6.86
N ARG A 282 -7.70 -14.68 -6.42
CA ARG A 282 -8.28 -15.74 -7.25
C ARG A 282 -8.93 -15.21 -8.53
N VAL A 283 -9.62 -14.06 -8.45
CA VAL A 283 -10.18 -13.40 -9.64
C VAL A 283 -9.06 -12.89 -10.55
N SER A 284 -8.03 -12.26 -9.98
CA SER A 284 -6.85 -11.81 -10.75
C SER A 284 -6.15 -12.98 -11.46
N ALA A 285 -5.94 -14.11 -10.77
CA ALA A 285 -5.36 -15.32 -11.35
C ALA A 285 -6.17 -15.82 -12.56
N LEU A 286 -7.50 -15.88 -12.42
CA LEU A 286 -8.39 -16.27 -13.51
C LEU A 286 -8.27 -15.33 -14.72
N LEU A 287 -8.27 -14.02 -14.49
CA LEU A 287 -8.12 -13.01 -15.55
C LEU A 287 -6.72 -13.06 -16.20
N ALA A 288 -5.71 -13.48 -15.44
CA ALA A 288 -4.32 -13.59 -15.89
C ALA A 288 -3.96 -14.97 -16.48
N GLY A 289 -4.93 -15.82 -16.79
CA GLY A 289 -4.71 -17.11 -17.45
C GLY A 289 -4.38 -18.27 -16.49
N ASP A 290 -4.94 -18.23 -15.28
CA ASP A 290 -4.90 -19.29 -14.25
C ASP A 290 -3.48 -19.64 -13.76
N ARG A 291 -2.60 -18.62 -13.72
CA ARG A 291 -1.28 -18.73 -13.09
C ARG A 291 -1.36 -18.25 -11.64
N PRO A 292 -0.69 -18.96 -10.70
CA PRO A 292 -0.71 -18.58 -9.30
C PRO A 292 -0.09 -17.20 -9.10
N ARG A 293 -0.78 -16.36 -8.32
CA ARG A 293 -0.23 -15.09 -7.83
C ARG A 293 0.60 -15.36 -6.59
N VAL A 294 1.69 -14.63 -6.39
CA VAL A 294 2.60 -14.88 -5.27
C VAL A 294 1.91 -14.72 -3.90
N GLY A 295 0.89 -13.86 -3.78
CA GLY A 295 0.09 -13.73 -2.56
C GLY A 295 -0.84 -14.92 -2.24
N GLY A 296 -1.00 -15.86 -3.16
CA GLY A 296 -1.74 -17.11 -2.97
C GLY A 296 -0.92 -18.34 -3.35
N TYR A 297 0.42 -18.24 -3.33
CA TYR A 297 1.31 -19.34 -3.66
C TYR A 297 1.56 -20.22 -2.44
N ASP A 298 1.57 -21.54 -2.61
CA ASP A 298 1.59 -22.49 -1.49
C ASP A 298 3.00 -22.87 -1.00
N ASN A 299 4.06 -22.41 -1.66
CA ASN A 299 5.45 -22.75 -1.31
C ASN A 299 6.21 -21.54 -0.74
N ASP A 300 5.94 -21.23 0.52
CA ASP A 300 6.53 -20.08 1.23
C ASP A 300 8.06 -20.19 1.33
N SER A 301 8.61 -21.39 1.47
CA SER A 301 10.06 -21.61 1.56
C SER A 301 10.80 -21.14 0.32
N GLU A 302 10.23 -21.39 -0.87
CA GLU A 302 10.83 -20.92 -2.13
C GLU A 302 10.79 -19.39 -2.25
N ILE A 303 9.74 -18.74 -1.72
CA ILE A 303 9.67 -17.28 -1.65
C ILE A 303 10.66 -16.76 -0.61
N ALA A 304 10.80 -17.43 0.53
CA ALA A 304 11.72 -17.04 1.58
C ALA A 304 13.18 -17.14 1.15
N GLU A 305 13.55 -18.13 0.34
CA GLU A 305 14.88 -18.23 -0.26
C GLU A 305 15.28 -17.02 -1.13
N LEU A 306 14.32 -16.21 -1.57
CA LEU A 306 14.56 -14.97 -2.31
C LEU A 306 14.81 -13.74 -1.41
N GLY A 307 14.92 -13.94 -0.09
CA GLY A 307 15.17 -12.87 0.88
C GLY A 307 13.89 -12.17 1.34
N VAL A 308 12.80 -12.93 1.41
CA VAL A 308 11.48 -12.46 1.84
C VAL A 308 11.11 -13.16 3.15
N VAL A 309 10.49 -12.44 4.07
CA VAL A 309 9.79 -13.05 5.22
C VAL A 309 8.32 -13.08 4.86
N VAL A 310 7.76 -14.29 4.75
CA VAL A 310 6.35 -14.50 4.43
C VAL A 310 5.55 -14.58 5.73
N ILE A 311 4.49 -13.80 5.81
CA ILE A 311 3.59 -13.71 6.97
C ILE A 311 2.20 -14.08 6.45
N ASP A 312 1.76 -15.30 6.78
CA ASP A 312 0.48 -15.84 6.36
C ASP A 312 -0.63 -15.45 7.34
N LEU A 313 -1.61 -14.71 6.85
CA LEU A 313 -2.78 -14.22 7.57
C LEU A 313 -4.05 -15.03 7.25
N THR A 314 -3.95 -16.19 6.60
CA THR A 314 -5.09 -17.01 6.16
C THR A 314 -6.08 -17.27 7.30
N ASN A 315 -5.59 -17.59 8.49
CA ASN A 315 -6.44 -17.90 9.64
C ASN A 315 -6.91 -16.67 10.44
N VAL A 316 -6.51 -15.47 10.03
CA VAL A 316 -6.98 -14.22 10.62
C VAL A 316 -8.35 -13.88 10.03
N GLN A 317 -9.29 -13.47 10.89
CA GLN A 317 -10.61 -13.04 10.44
C GLN A 317 -10.50 -11.75 9.60
N GLY A 318 -11.09 -11.74 8.41
CA GLY A 318 -11.04 -10.59 7.50
C GLY A 318 -11.84 -9.38 7.96
N VAL A 319 -11.43 -8.20 7.48
CA VAL A 319 -12.15 -6.92 7.60
C VAL A 319 -12.98 -6.59 6.35
N ASP A 320 -12.90 -7.43 5.32
CA ASP A 320 -13.61 -7.31 4.06
C ASP A 320 -14.07 -8.67 3.53
N ASP A 321 -15.13 -8.68 2.73
CA ASP A 321 -15.74 -9.92 2.19
C ASP A 321 -14.83 -10.70 1.21
N LEU A 322 -13.76 -10.07 0.72
CA LEU A 322 -12.81 -10.65 -0.22
C LEU A 322 -11.57 -11.22 0.46
N ASN A 323 -11.38 -10.98 1.77
CA ASN A 323 -10.17 -11.31 2.52
C ASN A 323 -8.89 -10.65 1.94
N HIS A 324 -9.03 -9.57 1.17
CA HIS A 324 -7.91 -8.94 0.45
C HIS A 324 -7.19 -7.87 1.29
N SER A 325 -7.82 -7.42 2.38
CA SER A 325 -7.36 -6.34 3.25
C SER A 325 -6.99 -6.80 4.66
N LYS A 326 -6.81 -8.11 4.88
CA LYS A 326 -6.35 -8.65 6.18
C LYS A 326 -5.05 -8.01 6.68
N PHE A 327 -4.21 -7.51 5.78
CA PHE A 327 -3.00 -6.75 6.12
C PHE A 327 -3.30 -5.49 6.96
N ALA A 328 -4.50 -4.90 6.87
CA ALA A 328 -4.88 -3.74 7.66
C ALA A 328 -4.96 -4.06 9.17
N LEU A 329 -5.11 -5.34 9.51
CA LEU A 329 -5.05 -5.85 10.88
C LEU A 329 -3.60 -5.97 11.40
N VAL A 330 -2.61 -5.82 10.52
CA VAL A 330 -1.21 -5.88 10.87
C VAL A 330 -0.71 -4.45 11.06
N GLY A 331 -0.86 -3.95 12.30
CA GLY A 331 -0.43 -2.59 12.65
C GLY A 331 1.07 -2.35 12.49
N SER A 332 1.47 -1.09 12.34
CA SER A 332 2.87 -0.65 12.29
C SER A 332 3.69 -1.16 13.48
N GLY A 333 3.07 -1.29 14.66
CA GLY A 333 3.70 -1.83 15.86
C GLY A 333 4.09 -3.30 15.76
N PHE A 334 3.32 -4.12 15.03
CA PHE A 334 3.69 -5.52 14.74
C PHE A 334 4.85 -5.57 13.74
N VAL A 335 4.74 -4.83 12.64
CA VAL A 335 5.79 -4.79 11.59
C VAL A 335 7.12 -4.33 12.18
N GLN A 336 7.13 -3.26 12.99
CA GLN A 336 8.33 -2.76 13.66
C GLN A 336 8.88 -3.76 14.69
N ALA A 337 8.01 -4.45 15.43
CA ALA A 337 8.44 -5.46 16.40
C ALA A 337 9.10 -6.67 15.70
N LEU A 338 8.47 -7.15 14.62
CA LEU A 338 9.01 -8.21 13.80
C LEU A 338 10.38 -7.82 13.22
N GLN A 339 10.50 -6.59 12.71
CA GLN A 339 11.76 -6.07 12.19
C GLN A 339 12.85 -5.99 13.27
N GLN A 340 12.52 -5.52 14.49
CA GLN A 340 13.46 -5.48 15.62
C GLN A 340 13.99 -6.87 15.97
N ARG A 341 13.12 -7.89 15.92
CA ARG A 341 13.49 -9.29 16.17
C ARG A 341 14.35 -9.88 15.06
N LEU A 342 13.97 -9.66 13.80
CA LEU A 342 14.77 -10.06 12.64
C LEU A 342 16.16 -9.43 12.67
N ALA A 343 16.27 -8.16 13.07
CA ALA A 343 17.55 -7.48 13.22
C ALA A 343 18.38 -8.02 14.41
N ALA A 344 17.74 -8.58 15.43
CA ALA A 344 18.40 -9.21 16.57
C ALA A 344 18.89 -10.64 16.27
N GLY A 345 18.49 -11.24 15.15
CA GLY A 345 18.85 -12.60 14.77
C GLY A 345 18.09 -13.68 15.55
N ASP A 346 16.92 -13.33 16.11
CA ASP A 346 16.10 -14.26 16.88
C ASP A 346 15.43 -15.32 15.98
N ASP A 347 15.34 -16.56 16.48
CA ASP A 347 14.51 -17.62 15.88
C ASP A 347 13.04 -17.25 16.11
N LEU A 348 12.33 -16.89 15.04
CA LEU A 348 10.97 -16.35 15.09
C LEU A 348 9.94 -17.48 15.27
N ASP A 349 9.97 -18.13 16.44
CA ASP A 349 8.93 -19.10 16.82
C ASP A 349 7.78 -18.38 17.56
N TYR A 350 6.79 -17.94 16.79
CA TYR A 350 5.69 -17.07 17.26
C TYR A 350 4.87 -17.67 18.41
N GLU A 351 4.70 -18.99 18.48
CA GLU A 351 3.94 -19.65 19.56
C GLU A 351 4.62 -19.54 20.94
N ARG A 352 5.92 -19.22 20.98
CA ARG A 352 6.70 -19.02 22.21
C ARG A 352 7.03 -17.56 22.52
N ASP A 353 6.82 -16.63 21.58
CA ASP A 353 7.18 -15.22 21.77
C ASP A 353 6.02 -14.34 22.25
N SER A 354 5.91 -14.24 23.59
CA SER A 354 4.96 -13.37 24.29
C SER A 354 4.94 -11.90 23.83
N THR A 355 6.05 -11.34 23.34
CA THR A 355 6.11 -9.90 23.00
C THR A 355 5.56 -9.55 21.62
N LEU A 356 5.79 -10.41 20.62
CA LEU A 356 5.15 -10.26 19.30
C LEU A 356 3.65 -10.52 19.41
N SER A 357 3.26 -11.53 20.18
CA SER A 357 1.85 -11.81 20.47
C SER A 357 1.20 -10.68 21.28
N ASP A 358 1.90 -10.06 22.24
CA ASP A 358 1.37 -8.96 23.05
C ASP A 358 1.17 -7.70 22.23
N ARG A 359 2.11 -7.34 21.34
CA ARG A 359 1.99 -6.17 20.47
C ARG A 359 0.88 -6.33 19.43
N PHE A 360 0.75 -7.53 18.85
CA PHE A 360 -0.37 -7.84 17.97
C PHE A 360 -1.71 -7.85 18.74
N GLY A 361 -1.74 -8.47 19.93
CA GLY A 361 -2.93 -8.51 20.79
C GLY A 361 -3.31 -7.13 21.36
N GLN A 362 -2.37 -6.21 21.53
CA GLN A 362 -2.66 -4.82 21.89
C GLN A 362 -3.27 -4.04 20.72
N PHE A 363 -2.82 -4.30 19.48
CA PHE A 363 -3.44 -3.76 18.27
C PHE A 363 -4.85 -4.32 18.05
N GLY A 364 -5.04 -5.65 18.17
CA GLY A 364 -6.35 -6.29 18.06
C GLY A 364 -7.36 -5.88 19.14
N ARG A 365 -6.90 -5.46 20.32
CA ARG A 365 -7.78 -4.89 21.38
C ARG A 365 -8.23 -3.46 21.06
N GLY A 366 -7.46 -2.69 20.29
CA GLY A 366 -7.82 -1.33 19.84
C GLY A 366 -8.90 -1.30 18.75
N LEU A 367 -9.09 -2.42 18.04
CA LEU A 367 -10.07 -2.60 16.96
C LEU A 367 -11.46 -3.04 17.45
N GLY A 368 -11.72 -3.06 18.76
CA GLY A 368 -13.01 -3.43 19.36
C GLY A 368 -13.20 -4.95 19.51
N ASN A 369 -13.35 -5.41 20.76
CA ASN A 369 -13.87 -6.72 21.22
C ASN A 369 -13.66 -8.00 20.37
N THR A 370 -12.62 -8.10 19.55
CA THR A 370 -12.24 -9.34 18.87
C THR A 370 -11.19 -10.08 19.71
N VAL A 371 -11.67 -10.68 20.79
CA VAL A 371 -10.91 -11.71 21.53
C VAL A 371 -10.83 -12.95 20.64
N GLY A 372 -9.83 -13.00 19.75
CA GLY A 372 -9.61 -14.17 18.88
C GLY A 372 -8.55 -14.04 17.78
N GLY A 373 -8.10 -12.84 17.41
CA GLY A 373 -7.40 -12.61 16.13
C GLY A 373 -5.95 -13.11 15.99
N ALA A 374 -5.31 -13.67 17.02
CA ALA A 374 -3.88 -13.96 17.02
C ALA A 374 -3.52 -15.46 16.83
N ALA A 375 -4.50 -16.36 16.91
CA ALA A 375 -4.28 -17.79 16.70
C ALA A 375 -4.31 -18.10 15.19
N GLY A 376 -3.14 -18.27 14.58
CA GLY A 376 -3.01 -18.81 13.22
C GLY A 376 -2.23 -17.98 12.21
N ILE A 377 -1.46 -16.97 12.64
CA ILE A 377 -0.43 -16.34 11.81
C ILE A 377 0.77 -17.28 11.71
N ILE A 378 1.25 -17.53 10.49
CA ILE A 378 2.44 -18.35 10.24
C ILE A 378 3.52 -17.44 9.64
N ILE A 379 4.76 -17.51 10.17
CA ILE A 379 5.89 -16.73 9.69
C ILE A 379 6.94 -17.68 9.11
N THR A 380 7.30 -17.48 7.84
CA THR A 380 8.35 -18.23 7.15
C THR A 380 9.51 -17.28 6.82
N THR A 381 10.72 -17.62 7.28
CA THR A 381 11.92 -16.77 7.14
C THR A 381 12.96 -17.40 6.20
N PRO A 382 13.84 -16.59 5.57
CA PRO A 382 14.98 -17.11 4.84
C PRO A 382 15.94 -17.85 5.77
N LEU A 383 16.40 -19.04 5.37
CA LEU A 383 17.39 -19.86 6.11
C LEU A 383 18.68 -19.11 6.46
N THR A 384 19.06 -18.09 5.68
CA THR A 384 20.26 -17.29 5.89
C THR A 384 20.15 -16.35 7.10
N ILE A 385 18.94 -15.99 7.56
CA ILE A 385 18.76 -15.11 8.73
C ILE A 385 19.12 -15.85 10.04
N LEU A 386 18.93 -17.17 10.09
CA LEU A 386 19.24 -18.01 11.26
C LEU A 386 20.75 -18.27 11.45
N THR A 387 21.61 -17.78 10.54
CA THR A 387 23.05 -18.11 10.52
C THR A 387 23.99 -16.90 10.56
N ALA A 388 23.62 -15.82 11.27
CA ALA A 388 24.63 -14.85 11.73
C ALA A 388 25.55 -15.53 12.79
N PRO A 389 26.88 -15.37 12.71
CA PRO A 389 27.79 -16.28 13.39
C PRO A 389 27.75 -16.09 14.91
N VAL A 390 27.36 -17.15 15.61
CA VAL A 390 27.76 -17.37 17.00
C VAL A 390 29.29 -17.50 16.97
N GLU A 391 30.00 -16.47 17.42
CA GLU A 391 31.39 -16.62 17.82
C GLU A 391 31.44 -17.71 18.90
N LEU A 392 31.81 -18.91 18.46
CA LEU A 392 32.14 -20.04 19.32
C LEU A 392 33.34 -19.63 20.17
N LEU A 393 33.09 -19.22 21.40
CA LEU A 393 34.09 -19.26 22.46
C LEU A 393 34.45 -20.74 22.71
N ARG A 394 35.55 -21.17 22.07
CA ARG A 394 36.48 -22.21 22.53
C ARG A 394 37.85 -21.50 22.50
N GLU A 395 38.68 -21.44 23.53
CA GLU A 395 38.90 -22.27 24.72
C GLU A 395 39.08 -21.41 25.98
#